data_AF-A0A957SK80-F1
#
_entry.id   AF-A0A957SK80-F1
#
_cell.length_a   1.000
_cell.length_b   1.000
_cell.length_c   1.000
_cell.angle_alpha   90.00
_cell.angle_beta   90.00
_cell.angle_gamma   90.00
#
_symmetry.space_group_name_H-M   'P 1'
#
loop_
_entity.id
_entity.type
_entity.pdbx_description
1 polymer ?
#
loop_
_entity_poly.entity_id
_entity_poly.type
_entity_poly.pdbx_seq_one_letter_code
_entity_poly.pdbx_strand_id
1 'polypeptide(L)'
;LPTAVHPPTAIEVIQMAAHVNNDQVTVNWETGSEIGTLGFNVWRGASGQRAEAIRLTDTLIPSRGSTTTGATYEFTDMTAQTGVHYTYWIEEVELGGTSSDAGSVRTEFQSYFYLPYTTR
;
A
#
# COMPACT_ATOMS: atom_id res chain seq x y z
N LEU A 1 18.37 -4.68 34.78
CA LEU A 1 17.10 -4.10 34.33
C LEU A 1 16.66 -4.87 33.09
N PRO A 2 15.44 -5.42 33.02
CA PRO A 2 15.00 -6.03 31.77
C PRO A 2 14.71 -4.91 30.78
N THR A 3 15.44 -4.88 29.67
CA THR A 3 15.08 -4.09 28.49
C THR A 3 13.76 -4.64 27.96
N ALA A 4 12.68 -3.88 28.11
CA ALA A 4 11.47 -4.14 27.35
C ALA A 4 11.83 -3.99 25.88
N VAL A 5 12.01 -5.12 25.18
CA VAL A 5 12.01 -5.14 23.72
C VAL A 5 10.55 -4.88 23.37
N HIS A 6 10.23 -3.63 23.04
CA HIS A 6 8.98 -3.36 22.35
C HIS A 6 9.04 -4.18 21.06
N PRO A 7 8.10 -5.12 20.81
CA PRO A 7 8.01 -5.69 19.47
C PRO A 7 7.92 -4.50 18.49
N PRO A 8 8.54 -4.58 17.30
CA PRO A 8 8.33 -3.54 16.28
C PRO A 8 6.83 -3.28 16.23
N THR A 9 6.42 -2.05 16.52
CA THR A 9 5.01 -1.69 16.51
C THR A 9 4.62 -1.57 15.05
N ALA A 10 4.44 -2.73 14.41
CA ALA A 10 3.92 -2.81 13.08
C ALA A 10 2.66 -1.94 13.04
N ILE A 11 2.65 -0.93 12.17
CA ILE A 11 1.49 -0.07 12.03
C ILE A 11 0.26 -0.90 11.65
N GLU A 12 -0.88 -0.44 12.12
CA GLU A 12 -2.16 -0.99 11.67
C GLU A 12 -2.59 -0.25 10.41
N VAL A 13 -2.45 -0.90 9.24
CA VAL A 13 -3.17 -0.49 8.03
C VAL A 13 -4.61 -0.96 8.17
N ILE A 14 -5.52 -0.01 8.36
CA ILE A 14 -6.94 -0.30 8.59
C ILE A 14 -7.74 -0.38 7.29
N GLN A 15 -7.25 0.27 6.23
CA GLN A 15 -7.86 0.20 4.90
C GLN A 15 -6.78 0.30 3.82
N MET A 16 -6.93 -0.47 2.75
CA MET A 16 -6.06 -0.39 1.57
C MET A 16 -6.84 -0.75 0.31
N ALA A 17 -6.61 -0.01 -0.77
CA ALA A 17 -7.22 -0.24 -2.07
C ALA A 17 -6.25 0.10 -3.20
N ALA A 18 -6.33 -0.65 -4.31
CA ALA A 18 -5.59 -0.35 -5.54
C ALA A 18 -6.56 -0.31 -6.73
N HIS A 19 -6.76 0.88 -7.29
CA HIS A 19 -7.69 1.12 -8.39
C HIS A 19 -6.96 1.31 -9.70
N VAL A 20 -7.35 0.54 -10.72
CA VAL A 20 -6.82 0.68 -12.07
C VAL A 20 -7.52 1.85 -12.77
N ASN A 21 -6.75 2.83 -13.22
CA ASN A 21 -7.18 4.03 -13.92
C ASN A 21 -6.45 4.09 -15.27
N ASN A 22 -7.06 3.53 -16.32
CA ASN A 22 -6.44 3.38 -17.66
C ASN A 22 -5.10 2.61 -17.63
N ASP A 23 -3.99 3.32 -17.80
CA ASP A 23 -2.61 2.86 -17.83
C ASP A 23 -1.88 3.11 -16.50
N GLN A 24 -2.61 3.48 -15.45
CA GLN A 24 -2.07 3.81 -14.14
C GLN A 24 -2.80 3.03 -13.05
N VAL A 25 -2.16 2.88 -11.89
CA VAL A 25 -2.83 2.36 -10.69
C VAL A 25 -2.64 3.33 -9.54
N THR A 26 -3.74 3.69 -8.89
CA THR A 26 -3.72 4.50 -7.67
C THR A 26 -3.91 3.59 -6.47
N VAL A 27 -2.91 3.58 -5.58
CA VAL A 27 -2.92 2.85 -4.31
C VAL A 27 -3.24 3.83 -3.19
N ASN A 28 -4.27 3.52 -2.41
CA ASN A 28 -4.67 4.28 -1.23
C ASN A 28 -4.54 3.40 -0.01
N TRP A 29 -4.06 3.95 1.09
CA TRP A 29 -4.09 3.28 2.37
C TRP A 29 -4.33 4.27 3.51
N GLU A 30 -4.89 3.74 4.59
CA GLU A 30 -5.17 4.45 5.82
C GLU A 30 -4.57 3.69 7.00
N THR A 31 -3.90 4.42 7.88
CA THR A 31 -3.34 3.89 9.12
C THR A 31 -4.25 4.21 10.30
N GLY A 32 -4.25 3.39 11.34
CA GLY A 32 -4.95 3.68 12.60
C GLY A 32 -4.12 4.53 13.57
N SER A 33 -2.81 4.29 13.61
CA SER A 33 -1.79 5.05 14.36
C SER A 33 -0.40 4.77 13.77
N GLU A 34 0.57 5.64 14.06
CA GLU A 34 1.93 5.61 13.49
C GLU A 34 2.97 5.79 14.62
N ILE A 35 3.17 4.75 15.42
CA ILE A 35 4.11 4.76 16.54
C ILE A 35 5.51 4.40 16.03
N GLY A 36 6.41 5.39 16.02
CA GLY A 36 7.80 5.14 15.63
C GLY A 36 8.02 4.98 14.13
N THR A 37 7.01 5.30 13.31
CA THR A 37 7.07 5.22 11.85
C THR A 37 7.79 6.43 11.26
N LEU A 38 8.84 6.20 10.48
CA LEU A 38 9.53 7.23 9.69
C LEU A 38 8.78 7.50 8.37
N GLY A 39 8.21 6.47 7.76
CA GLY A 39 7.46 6.59 6.52
C GLY A 39 7.27 5.26 5.83
N PHE A 40 6.89 5.33 4.55
CA PHE A 40 6.43 4.17 3.79
C PHE A 40 7.15 4.05 2.45
N ASN A 41 7.41 2.80 2.06
CA ASN A 41 7.71 2.43 0.69
C ASN A 41 6.52 1.71 0.06
N VAL A 42 6.34 1.92 -1.25
CA VAL A 42 5.35 1.19 -2.05
C VAL A 42 6.07 0.21 -2.94
N TRP A 43 5.61 -1.03 -2.93
CA TRP A 43 6.15 -2.11 -3.74
C TRP A 43 5.08 -2.72 -4.65
N ARG A 44 5.48 -3.28 -5.78
CA ARG A 44 4.59 -3.88 -6.78
C ARG A 44 5.14 -5.18 -7.35
N GLY A 45 4.28 -6.14 -7.64
CA GLY A 45 4.64 -7.41 -8.27
C GLY A 45 3.46 -8.01 -9.04
N ALA A 46 3.75 -8.64 -10.19
CA ALA A 46 2.74 -9.25 -11.06
C ALA A 46 2.48 -10.74 -10.73
N SER A 47 3.44 -11.43 -10.12
CA SER A 47 3.31 -12.84 -9.73
C SER A 47 2.50 -13.05 -8.45
N GLY A 48 2.23 -11.97 -7.71
CA GLY A 48 1.66 -12.03 -6.36
C GLY A 48 2.64 -12.47 -5.27
N GLN A 49 3.90 -12.75 -5.61
CA GLN A 49 4.93 -13.14 -4.65
C GLN A 49 5.69 -11.91 -4.17
N ARG A 50 5.69 -11.66 -2.85
CA ARG A 50 6.39 -10.51 -2.24
C ARG A 50 7.88 -10.47 -2.57
N ALA A 51 8.53 -11.63 -2.62
CA ALA A 51 9.96 -11.77 -2.89
C ALA A 51 10.37 -11.29 -4.30
N GLU A 52 9.43 -11.22 -5.24
CA GLU A 52 9.67 -10.76 -6.62
C GLU A 52 9.19 -9.32 -6.84
N ALA A 53 8.64 -8.68 -5.81
CA ALA A 53 8.14 -7.32 -5.91
C ALA A 53 9.29 -6.32 -6.04
N ILE A 54 9.07 -5.28 -6.85
CA ILE A 54 9.99 -4.16 -7.02
C ILE A 54 9.50 -2.95 -6.22
N ARG A 55 10.43 -2.16 -5.69
CA ARG A 55 10.11 -0.90 -5.02
C ARG A 55 9.79 0.16 -6.06
N LEU A 56 8.70 0.90 -5.86
CA LEU A 56 8.27 1.99 -6.73
C LEU A 56 8.64 3.37 -6.18
N THR A 57 8.82 3.49 -4.87
CA THR A 57 9.25 4.74 -4.23
C THR A 57 10.77 4.91 -4.30
N ASP A 58 11.22 6.04 -4.85
CA ASP A 58 12.63 6.44 -4.81
C ASP A 58 13.02 7.01 -3.44
N THR A 59 12.09 7.74 -2.83
CA THR A 59 12.20 8.29 -1.48
C THR A 59 11.01 7.85 -0.64
N LEU A 60 11.20 7.72 0.67
CA LEU A 60 10.10 7.42 1.59
C LEU A 60 8.97 8.44 1.46
N ILE A 61 7.74 7.94 1.53
CA ILE A 61 6.56 8.76 1.77
C ILE A 61 6.54 9.02 3.27
N PRO A 62 6.76 10.26 3.75
CA PRO A 62 6.90 10.53 5.17
C PRO A 62 5.61 10.22 5.93
N SER A 63 5.75 9.68 7.14
CA SER A 63 4.62 9.55 8.08
C SER A 63 3.99 10.91 8.37
N ARG A 64 2.69 10.89 8.59
CA ARG A 64 1.83 12.06 8.86
C ARG A 64 0.95 11.85 10.10
N GLY A 65 0.81 10.60 10.54
CA GLY A 65 0.13 10.23 11.76
C GLY A 65 0.98 10.50 13.01
N SER A 66 0.48 9.99 14.12
CA SER A 66 1.06 10.10 15.45
C SER A 66 0.84 8.80 16.21
N THR A 67 1.29 8.75 17.46
CA THR A 67 1.10 7.59 18.32
C THR A 67 -0.37 7.25 18.63
N THR A 68 -1.30 8.17 18.38
CA THR A 68 -2.74 7.98 18.68
C THR A 68 -3.66 8.26 17.50
N THR A 69 -3.12 8.69 16.36
CA THR A 69 -3.91 9.03 15.16
C THR A 69 -3.16 8.55 13.93
N GLY A 70 -3.83 7.93 12.98
CA GLY A 70 -3.23 7.63 11.70
C GLY A 70 -3.38 8.75 10.68
N ALA A 71 -3.19 8.41 9.41
CA ALA A 71 -3.36 9.28 8.27
C ALA A 71 -3.72 8.49 7.02
N THR A 72 -4.21 9.20 6.01
CA THR A 72 -4.48 8.67 4.67
C THR A 72 -3.36 9.05 3.71
N TYR A 73 -3.03 8.12 2.83
CA TYR A 73 -1.98 8.25 1.85
C TYR A 73 -2.44 7.78 0.48
N GLU A 74 -1.79 8.31 -0.54
CA GLU A 74 -2.01 8.00 -1.95
C GLU A 74 -0.67 7.86 -2.66
N PHE A 75 -0.55 6.85 -3.52
CA PHE A 75 0.56 6.68 -4.45
C PHE A 75 0.04 6.26 -5.82
N THR A 76 0.50 6.94 -6.87
CA THR A 76 0.12 6.61 -8.26
C THR A 76 1.29 5.97 -9.00
N ASP A 77 1.11 4.71 -9.38
CA ASP A 77 2.01 4.00 -10.28
C ASP A 77 1.68 4.35 -11.74
N MET A 78 2.46 5.28 -12.31
CA MET A 78 2.36 5.67 -13.72
C MET A 78 3.03 4.68 -14.68
N THR A 79 3.66 3.62 -14.16
CA THR A 79 4.39 2.62 -14.96
C THR A 79 3.63 1.30 -15.09
N ALA A 80 2.41 1.24 -14.56
CA ALA A 80 1.55 0.09 -14.66
C ALA A 80 1.24 -0.22 -16.14
N GLN A 81 1.10 -1.50 -16.47
CA GLN A 81 0.76 -1.92 -17.82
C GLN A 81 -0.71 -2.33 -17.88
N THR A 82 -1.42 -1.83 -18.90
CA THR A 82 -2.83 -2.18 -19.13
C THR A 82 -3.01 -3.69 -19.24
N GLY A 83 -4.03 -4.23 -18.56
CA GLY A 83 -4.37 -5.66 -18.59
C GLY A 83 -3.50 -6.54 -17.69
N VAL A 84 -2.51 -5.99 -16.99
CA VAL A 84 -1.72 -6.74 -15.99
C VAL A 84 -2.32 -6.56 -14.61
N HIS A 85 -2.57 -7.67 -13.91
CA HIS A 85 -2.93 -7.64 -12.50
C HIS A 85 -1.67 -7.49 -11.64
N TYR A 86 -1.70 -6.53 -10.73
CA TYR A 86 -0.61 -6.33 -9.78
C TYR A 86 -1.10 -6.55 -8.36
N THR A 87 -0.19 -7.00 -7.50
CA THR A 87 -0.30 -6.84 -6.05
C THR A 87 0.63 -5.71 -5.64
N TYR A 88 0.15 -4.87 -4.74
CA TYR A 88 0.90 -3.80 -4.11
C TYR A 88 1.11 -4.12 -2.64
N TRP A 89 2.25 -3.71 -2.11
CA TRP A 89 2.58 -3.83 -0.69
C TRP A 89 3.01 -2.47 -0.14
N ILE A 90 2.59 -2.18 1.09
CA ILE A 90 3.13 -1.08 1.89
C ILE A 90 4.18 -1.67 2.81
N GLU A 91 5.41 -1.18 2.70
CA GLU A 91 6.46 -1.42 3.69
C GLU A 91 6.55 -0.20 4.60
N GLU A 92 6.43 -0.43 5.90
CA GLU A 92 6.74 0.55 6.93
C GLU A 92 8.25 0.59 7.16
N VAL A 93 8.80 1.80 7.27
CA VAL A 93 10.15 2.02 7.80
C VAL A 93 10.04 2.75 9.13
N GLU A 94 10.66 2.20 10.17
CA GLU A 94 10.68 2.76 11.51
C GLU A 94 11.84 3.74 11.70
N LEU A 95 11.73 4.64 12.68
CA LEU A 95 12.79 5.58 13.08
C LEU A 95 14.09 4.87 13.50
N GLY A 96 14.01 3.59 13.92
CA GLY A 96 15.15 2.75 14.25
C GLY A 96 15.88 2.13 13.05
N GLY A 97 15.38 2.33 11.82
CA GLY A 97 15.95 1.77 10.59
C GLY A 97 15.50 0.35 10.25
N THR A 98 14.64 -0.24 11.08
CA THR A 98 13.91 -1.49 10.80
C THR A 98 12.79 -1.25 9.78
N SER A 99 12.44 -2.28 9.01
CA SER A 99 11.30 -2.24 8.12
C SER A 99 10.49 -3.54 8.14
N SER A 100 9.19 -3.43 7.86
CA SER A 100 8.27 -4.56 7.79
C SER A 100 7.12 -4.29 6.83
N ASP A 101 6.57 -5.34 6.21
CA ASP A 101 5.35 -5.21 5.42
C ASP A 101 4.15 -4.92 6.34
N ALA A 102 3.48 -3.80 6.07
CA ALA A 102 2.33 -3.31 6.82
C ALA A 102 0.99 -3.76 6.19
N GLY A 103 0.97 -4.05 4.88
CA GLY A 103 -0.23 -4.48 4.19
C GLY A 103 -0.01 -4.79 2.72
N SER A 104 -0.96 -5.48 2.11
CA SER A 104 -0.95 -5.75 0.67
C SER A 104 -2.35 -5.75 0.09
N VAL A 105 -2.49 -5.30 -1.16
CA VAL A 105 -3.76 -5.32 -1.89
C VAL A 105 -3.53 -5.68 -3.35
N ARG A 106 -4.47 -6.40 -3.96
CA ARG A 106 -4.46 -6.68 -5.38
C ARG A 106 -5.28 -5.64 -6.12
N THR A 107 -4.87 -5.28 -7.33
CA THR A 107 -5.63 -4.39 -8.21
C THR A 107 -7.05 -4.89 -8.42
N GLU A 108 -8.03 -4.02 -8.18
CA GLU A 108 -9.41 -4.23 -8.58
C GLU A 108 -9.68 -3.52 -9.91
N PHE A 109 -10.23 -4.26 -10.85
CA PHE A 109 -10.72 -3.72 -12.11
C PHE A 109 -12.21 -3.44 -11.91
N GLN A 110 -12.65 -2.20 -12.16
CA GLN A 110 -14.09 -1.97 -12.26
C GLN A 110 -14.61 -2.75 -13.46
N SER A 111 -15.30 -3.84 -13.20
CA SER A 111 -16.05 -4.58 -14.21
C SER A 111 -17.16 -3.67 -14.74
N TYR A 112 -16.97 -3.07 -15.91
CA TYR A 112 -18.05 -2.46 -16.66
C TYR A 112 -18.99 -3.58 -17.13
N PHE A 113 -19.96 -3.96 -16.30
CA PHE A 113 -21.11 -4.75 -16.75
C PHE A 113 -21.90 -3.89 -17.74
N TYR A 114 -21.69 -4.10 -19.04
CA TYR A 114 -22.68 -3.72 -20.06
C TYR A 114 -23.94 -4.56 -19.78
N LEU A 115 -24.95 -3.96 -19.15
CA LEU A 115 -26.29 -4.52 -19.24
C LEU A 115 -26.69 -4.49 -20.73
N PRO A 116 -27.08 -5.61 -21.36
CA PRO A 116 -27.66 -5.52 -22.69
C PRO A 116 -28.92 -4.66 -22.59
N TYR A 117 -28.96 -3.55 -23.32
CA TYR A 117 -30.21 -2.85 -23.59
C TYR A 117 -31.13 -3.84 -24.30
N THR A 118 -32.14 -4.35 -23.60
CA THR A 118 -33.25 -5.00 -24.29
C THR A 118 -34.11 -3.88 -24.88
N THR A 119 -34.04 -3.69 -26.19
CA THR A 119 -35.06 -2.92 -26.89
C THR A 119 -36.32 -3.78 -26.87
N ARG A 120 -37.44 -3.23 -26.36
CA ARG A 120 -38.78 -3.74 -26.64
C ARG A 120 -39.39 -2.93 -27.77
#